data_AF-A0A3N5H481-F1
#
_entry.id   AF-A0A3N5H481-F1
#
_cell.length_a   1.000
_cell.length_b   1.000
_cell.length_c   1.000
_cell.angle_alpha   90.00
_cell.angle_beta   90.00
_cell.angle_gamma   90.00
#
_symmetry.space_group_name_H-M   'P 1'
#
loop_
_entity.id
_entity.type
_entity.pdbx_description
1 polymer ?
#
loop_
_entity_poly.entity_id
_entity_poly.type
_entity_poly.pdbx_seq_one_letter_code
_entity_poly.pdbx_strand_id
1 'polypeptide(L)' 'MSSRHLGSCLCGDVRFEIAGDFEKFYLCHCSRCRKDTGSAHGANLFASAARL' A
#
# COMPACT_ATOMS: atom_id res chain seq x y z
N MET A 1 -18.36 -4.73 9.84
CA MET A 1 -17.15 -5.10 10.61
C MET A 1 -15.96 -4.68 9.76
N SER A 2 -15.04 -3.90 10.30
CA SER A 2 -13.89 -3.38 9.52
C SER A 2 -12.83 -4.46 9.37
N SER A 3 -12.25 -4.61 8.17
CA SER A 3 -11.19 -5.58 7.91
C SER A 3 -9.86 -5.19 8.59
N ARG A 4 -9.04 -6.20 8.91
CA ARG A 4 -7.68 -6.04 9.44
C ARG A 4 -6.69 -6.64 8.46
N HIS A 5 -5.69 -5.86 8.07
CA HIS A 5 -4.67 -6.24 7.09
C HIS A 5 -3.28 -6.15 7.70
N LEU A 6 -2.49 -7.21 7.57
CA LEU A 6 -1.11 -7.24 8.04
C LEU A 6 -0.16 -6.86 6.91
N GLY A 7 0.87 -6.07 7.23
CA GLY A 7 1.89 -5.64 6.28
C GLY A 7 3.30 -5.58 6.89
N SER A 8 4.31 -5.59 6.02
CA SER A 8 5.72 -5.48 6.43
C SER A 8 6.60 -4.91 5.33
N CYS A 9 7.80 -4.42 5.68
CA CYS A 9 8.84 -4.13 4.68
C CYS A 9 9.41 -5.45 4.11
N LEU A 10 9.97 -5.40 2.90
CA LEU A 10 10.65 -6.56 2.30
C LEU A 10 11.85 -7.06 3.13
N CYS A 11 12.46 -6.17 3.91
CA CYS A 11 13.50 -6.50 4.88
C CYS A 11 13.02 -7.30 6.09
N GLY A 12 11.72 -7.24 6.43
CA GLY A 12 11.14 -7.83 7.62
C GLY A 12 11.31 -7.03 8.93
N ASP A 13 12.14 -5.98 8.95
CA ASP A 13 12.40 -5.17 10.15
C ASP A 13 11.18 -4.34 10.60
N VAL A 14 10.32 -3.98 9.65
CA VAL A 14 9.10 -3.18 9.90
C VAL A 14 7.87 -4.06 9.69
N ARG A 15 6.97 -4.05 10.68
CA ARG A 15 5.66 -4.73 10.64
C ARG A 15 4.57 -3.76 11.09
N PHE A 16 3.40 -3.84 10.48
CA PHE A 16 2.26 -2.97 10.79
C PHE A 16 0.93 -3.70 10.52
N GLU A 17 -0.13 -3.19 11.12
CA GLU A 17 -1.51 -3.61 10.89
C GLU A 17 -2.29 -2.40 10.35
N ILE A 18 -3.24 -2.63 9.45
CA ILE A 18 -4.18 -1.62 8.97
C ILE A 18 -5.58 -2.08 9.33
N ALA A 19 -6.31 -1.26 10.08
CA ALA A 19 -7.73 -1.46 10.39
C ALA A 19 -8.58 -0.54 9.52
N GLY A 20 -9.36 -1.12 8.61
CA GLY A 20 -10.09 -0.36 7.59
C GLY A 20 -10.09 -1.06 6.24
N ASP A 21 -11.12 -0.78 5.45
CA ASP A 21 -11.23 -1.35 4.11
C ASP A 21 -10.48 -0.48 3.09
N PHE A 22 -9.88 -1.12 2.07
CA PHE A 22 -9.32 -0.41 0.92
C PHE A 22 -10.43 -0.05 -0.06
N GLU A 23 -10.49 1.22 -0.45
CA GLU A 23 -11.48 1.74 -1.38
C GLU A 23 -11.11 1.39 -2.82
N LYS A 24 -9.83 1.51 -3.17
CA LYS A 24 -9.33 1.32 -4.53
C LYS A 24 -7.90 0.84 -4.57
N PHE A 25 -7.59 0.11 -5.64
CA PHE A 25 -6.24 -0.32 -6.00
C PHE A 25 -5.89 0.19 -7.40
N TYR A 26 -4.69 0.72 -7.58
CA TYR A 26 -4.21 1.20 -8.87
C TYR A 26 -2.73 0.90 -9.12
N LEU A 27 -2.43 0.50 -10.35
CA LEU A 27 -1.07 0.48 -10.88
C LEU A 27 -0.78 1.85 -11.51
N CYS A 28 0.03 2.66 -10.84
CA CYS A 28 0.41 3.99 -11.29
C CYS A 28 1.65 3.91 -12.17
N HIS A 29 1.52 4.38 -13.41
CA HIS A 29 2.59 4.35 -14.40
C HIS A 29 3.34 5.69 -14.53
N CYS A 30 3.18 6.64 -13.62
CA CYS A 30 3.89 7.92 -13.73
C CYS A 30 5.41 7.74 -13.52
N SER A 31 6.22 8.67 -14.04
CA SER A 31 7.68 8.60 -13.93
C SER A 31 8.17 8.54 -12.49
N ARG A 32 7.50 9.24 -11.57
CA ARG A 32 7.82 9.23 -10.14
C ARG A 32 7.65 7.85 -9.53
N CYS A 33 6.49 7.21 -9.70
CA CYS A 33 6.23 5.89 -9.14
C CYS A 33 7.19 4.83 -9.70
N ARG A 34 7.46 4.84 -11.01
CA ARG A 34 8.44 3.91 -11.60
C ARG A 34 9.86 4.09 -11.05
N LYS A 35 10.27 5.34 -10.81
CA LYS A 35 11.59 5.65 -10.25
C LYS A 35 11.69 5.24 -8.78
N ASP A 36 10.62 5.44 -8.01
CA ASP A 36 10.56 5.12 -6.58
C ASP A 36 10.61 3.61 -6.33
N THR A 37 9.84 2.84 -7.11
CA THR A 37 9.78 1.38 -6.96
C THR A 37 10.83 0.62 -7.76
N GLY A 38 11.48 1.27 -8.73
CA GLY A 38 12.39 0.62 -9.67
C GLY A 38 11.71 -0.36 -10.65
N SER A 39 10.38 -0.32 -10.77
CA SER A 39 9.59 -1.25 -11.57
C SER A 39 8.75 -0.54 -12.65
N ALA A 40 8.00 -1.31 -13.44
CA ALA A 40 7.15 -0.75 -14.51
C ALA A 40 6.00 0.14 -13.99
N HIS A 41 5.63 0.04 -12.71
CA HIS A 41 4.57 0.80 -12.05
C HIS A 41 4.68 0.77 -10.52
N GLY A 42 4.10 1.76 -9.84
CA GLY A 42 3.83 1.67 -8.40
C GLY A 42 2.46 1.04 -8.13
N ALA A 43 2.38 0.09 -7.20
CA ALA A 43 1.11 -0.46 -6.72
C ALA A 43 0.61 0.38 -5.54
N ASN A 44 -0.53 1.05 -5.69
CA ASN A 44 -1.06 1.97 -4.68
C ASN A 44 -2.44 1.49 -4.20
N LEU A 45 -2.66 1.59 -2.89
CA LEU A 45 -3.93 1.35 -2.23
C LEU A 45 -4.43 2.67 -1.65
N PHE A 46 -5.74 2.91 -1.74
CA PHE A 46 -6.40 4.09 -1.20
C PHE A 46 -7.38 3.66 -0.10
N ALA A 47 -7.26 4.23 1.09
CA ALA A 47 -8.19 4.00 2.20
C ALA A 47 -8.25 5.26 3.07
N SER A 48 -9.26 6.10 2.82
CA SER A 48 -9.40 7.39 3.52
C SER A 48 -9.86 7.23 4.97
N ALA A 49 -10.52 6.12 5.29
CA ALA A 49 -11.05 5.83 6.63
C ALA A 49 -10.22 4.82 7.43
N ALA A 50 -9.18 4.22 6.82
CA ALA A 50 -8.34 3.23 7.49
C ALA A 50 -7.34 3.86 8.45
N ARG A 51 -6.90 3.08 9.44
CA ARG A 51 -5.93 3.49 10.46
C ARG A 51 -4.81 2.46 10.59
N LEU A 52 -3.59 2.95 10.85
CA LEU A 52 -2.43 2.15 11.25
C LEU A 52 -2.53 1.74 12.73
#